data_AF-A0A6L3X3P7-F1
#
_entry.id   AF-A0A6L3X3P7-F1
#
_cell.length_a   1.000
_cell.length_b   1.000
_cell.length_c   1.000
_cell.angle_alpha   90.00
_cell.angle_beta   90.00
_cell.angle_gamma   90.00
#
_symmetry.space_group_name_H-M   'P 1'
#
loop_
_entity.id
_entity.type
_entity.pdbx_description
1 polymer ?
#
loop_
_entity_poly.entity_id
_entity_poly.type
_entity_poly.pdbx_seq_one_letter_code
_entity_poly.pdbx_strand_id
1 'polypeptide(L)'
;EGGHRRYSDEDVQQALKILDWVKKGVPIGQVKSLLERPAPRRANNWQTLQQAMLQKLQEGKIESLRQIIYDAGREYPRPELVTNVLRPLRSQISANVAAAMTLREILDGILIAYTSFCLEGDKKAPGDNILISGWHLNDPCEIWLEALTRTGQGHRIDILPVLSLIPFCPG
;
A
#
# COMPACT_ATOMS: atom_id res chain seq x y z
N GLU A 1 -5.44 -49.53 -0.06
CA GLU A 1 -6.13 -48.51 -0.87
C GLU A 1 -5.44 -47.17 -0.71
N GLY A 2 -4.89 -46.63 -1.80
CA GLY A 2 -4.10 -45.40 -1.79
C GLY A 2 -5.00 -44.18 -1.61
N GLY A 3 -4.89 -43.51 -0.47
CA GLY A 3 -5.55 -42.24 -0.18
C GLY A 3 -4.98 -41.13 -1.04
N HIS A 4 -5.50 -40.99 -2.26
CA HIS A 4 -5.28 -39.78 -3.06
C HIS A 4 -5.92 -38.61 -2.32
N ARG A 5 -5.10 -37.71 -1.77
CA ARG A 5 -5.55 -36.42 -1.24
C ARG A 5 -6.35 -35.73 -2.33
N ARG A 6 -7.68 -35.77 -2.23
CA ARG A 6 -8.59 -35.02 -3.10
C ARG A 6 -8.54 -33.59 -2.62
N TYR A 7 -7.61 -32.82 -3.15
CA TYR A 7 -7.65 -31.38 -3.03
C TYR A 7 -8.89 -30.90 -3.78
N SER A 8 -9.81 -30.25 -3.08
CA SER A 8 -10.95 -29.57 -3.70
C SER A 8 -10.43 -28.38 -4.52
N ASP A 9 -11.23 -27.88 -5.47
CA ASP A 9 -10.85 -26.67 -6.24
C ASP A 9 -10.59 -25.48 -5.29
N GLU A 10 -11.31 -25.44 -4.17
CA GLU A 10 -11.13 -24.47 -3.09
C GLU A 10 -9.76 -24.60 -2.40
N ASP A 11 -9.28 -25.82 -2.15
CA ASP A 11 -7.94 -26.07 -1.60
C ASP A 11 -6.84 -25.64 -2.58
N VAL A 12 -7.05 -25.85 -3.88
CA VAL A 12 -6.12 -25.42 -4.94
C VAL A 12 -6.07 -23.91 -5.02
N GLN A 13 -7.22 -23.23 -4.99
CA GLN A 13 -7.30 -21.76 -4.95
C GLN A 13 -6.67 -21.19 -3.69
N GLN A 14 -6.82 -21.87 -2.55
CA GLN A 14 -6.19 -21.47 -1.29
C GLN A 14 -4.67 -21.63 -1.36
N ALA A 15 -4.17 -22.75 -1.90
CA ALA A 15 -2.74 -22.98 -2.11
C ALA A 15 -2.14 -21.95 -3.09
N LEU A 16 -2.85 -21.59 -4.16
CA LEU A 16 -2.43 -20.56 -5.11
C LEU A 16 -2.41 -19.17 -4.47
N LYS A 17 -3.40 -18.83 -3.63
CA LYS A 17 -3.36 -17.61 -2.82
C LYS A 17 -2.16 -17.60 -1.90
N ILE A 18 -1.91 -18.67 -1.14
CA ILE A 18 -0.74 -18.80 -0.27
C ILE A 18 0.55 -18.56 -1.05
N LEU A 19 0.66 -19.17 -2.23
CA LEU A 19 1.82 -19.02 -3.09
C LEU A 19 1.99 -17.56 -3.57
N ASP A 20 0.89 -16.88 -3.89
CA ASP A 20 0.88 -15.47 -4.27
C ASP A 20 1.34 -14.56 -3.12
N TRP A 21 0.90 -14.84 -1.89
CA TRP A 21 1.33 -14.12 -0.69
C TRP A 21 2.82 -14.33 -0.37
N VAL A 22 3.31 -15.55 -0.50
CA VAL A 22 4.73 -15.88 -0.31
C VAL A 22 5.59 -15.22 -1.39
N LYS A 23 5.12 -15.20 -2.65
CA LYS A 23 5.78 -14.47 -3.75
C LYS A 23 5.81 -12.96 -3.52
N LYS A 24 4.83 -12.41 -2.83
CA LYS A 24 4.76 -10.98 -2.45
C LYS A 24 5.57 -10.64 -1.18
N GLY A 25 6.35 -11.59 -0.65
CA GLY A 25 7.24 -11.35 0.50
C GLY A 25 6.53 -11.35 1.86
N VAL A 26 5.29 -11.83 1.95
CA VAL A 26 4.57 -11.93 3.24
C VAL A 26 5.05 -13.17 4.01
N PRO A 27 5.52 -13.02 5.28
CA PRO A 27 5.94 -14.16 6.10
C PRO A 27 4.79 -15.17 6.29
N ILE A 28 5.06 -16.46 6.15
CA ILE A 28 4.06 -17.55 6.24
C ILE A 28 3.19 -17.47 7.53
N GLY A 29 3.76 -16.98 8.64
CA GLY A 29 3.02 -16.77 9.89
C GLY A 29 1.90 -15.72 9.80
N GLN A 30 2.05 -14.69 8.96
CA GLN A 30 1.02 -13.68 8.68
C GLN A 30 0.05 -14.15 7.58
N VAL A 31 0.48 -15.02 6.67
CA VAL A 31 -0.40 -15.57 5.64
C VAL A 31 -1.55 -16.35 6.28
N LYS A 32 -1.29 -17.07 7.38
CA LYS A 32 -2.32 -17.85 8.09
C LYS A 32 -3.49 -16.99 8.58
N SER A 33 -3.22 -15.85 9.24
CA SER A 33 -4.28 -14.95 9.74
C SER A 33 -5.06 -14.25 8.60
N LEU A 34 -4.42 -14.05 7.45
CA LEU A 34 -5.04 -13.46 6.26
C LEU A 34 -5.92 -14.46 5.48
N LEU A 35 -5.57 -15.75 5.51
CA LEU A 35 -6.36 -16.84 4.92
C LEU A 35 -7.60 -17.16 5.74
N GLU A 36 -7.51 -17.11 7.08
CA GLU A 36 -8.61 -17.42 7.99
C GLU A 36 -9.82 -16.47 7.83
N ARG A 37 -9.63 -15.32 7.17
CA ARG A 37 -10.72 -14.41 6.81
C ARG A 37 -11.27 -14.74 5.41
N PRO A 38 -12.55 -15.15 5.28
CA PRO A 38 -13.16 -15.39 3.97
C PRO A 38 -13.16 -14.12 3.12
N ALA A 39 -12.93 -14.27 1.82
CA ALA A 39 -12.79 -13.17 0.84
C ALA A 39 -13.90 -12.09 0.90
N PRO A 40 -15.21 -12.41 1.04
CA PRO A 40 -16.25 -11.38 1.17
C PRO A 40 -16.13 -10.55 2.46
N ARG A 41 -15.65 -11.15 3.56
CA ARG A 41 -15.36 -10.38 4.79
C ARG A 41 -14.18 -9.44 4.61
N ARG A 42 -13.17 -9.82 3.82
CA ARG A 42 -12.04 -8.94 3.50
C ARG A 42 -12.47 -7.73 2.67
N ALA A 43 -13.27 -7.93 1.62
CA ALA A 43 -13.82 -6.83 0.81
C ALA A 43 -14.61 -5.83 1.65
N ASN A 44 -15.48 -6.32 2.54
CA ASN A 44 -16.23 -5.47 3.47
C ASN A 44 -15.30 -4.71 4.44
N ASN A 45 -14.23 -5.34 4.92
CA ASN A 45 -13.27 -4.67 5.80
C ASN A 45 -12.54 -3.51 5.09
N TRP A 46 -12.17 -3.69 3.81
CA TRP A 46 -11.53 -2.63 3.03
C TRP A 46 -12.46 -1.43 2.82
N GLN A 47 -13.72 -1.70 2.49
CA GLN A 47 -14.72 -0.65 2.33
C GLN A 47 -14.96 0.11 3.65
N THR A 48 -15.09 -0.60 4.77
CA THR A 48 -15.21 0.01 6.09
C THR A 48 -13.99 0.87 6.43
N LEU A 49 -12.79 0.40 6.11
CA LEU A 49 -11.56 1.15 6.34
C LEU A 49 -11.48 2.42 5.46
N GLN A 50 -11.85 2.31 4.18
CA GLN A 50 -11.95 3.47 3.28
C GLN A 50 -12.94 4.51 3.83
N GLN A 51 -14.13 4.09 4.24
CA GLN A 51 -15.16 4.99 4.79
C GLN A 51 -14.69 5.66 6.09
N ALA A 52 -14.05 4.91 6.98
CA ALA A 52 -13.49 5.47 8.22
C ALA A 52 -12.41 6.52 7.93
N MET A 53 -11.49 6.24 7.00
CA MET A 53 -10.45 7.20 6.60
C MET A 53 -11.06 8.44 5.94
N LEU A 54 -12.02 8.26 5.01
CA LEU A 54 -12.70 9.36 4.33
C LEU A 54 -13.45 10.25 5.33
N GLN A 55 -14.15 9.65 6.30
CA GLN A 55 -14.85 10.38 7.35
C GLN A 55 -13.86 11.21 8.19
N LYS A 56 -12.73 10.65 8.63
CA LYS A 56 -11.74 11.42 9.41
C LYS A 56 -11.10 12.53 8.60
N LEU A 57 -10.89 12.30 7.31
CA LEU A 57 -10.40 13.32 6.40
C LEU A 57 -11.40 14.48 6.26
N GLN A 58 -12.69 14.18 6.06
CA GLN A 58 -13.76 15.20 5.99
C GLN A 58 -13.99 15.94 7.30
N GLU A 59 -13.84 15.25 8.45
CA GLU A 59 -13.90 15.85 9.79
C GLU A 59 -12.65 16.69 10.13
N GLY A 60 -11.62 16.72 9.28
CA GLY A 60 -10.36 17.41 9.54
C GLY A 60 -9.53 16.79 10.67
N LYS A 61 -9.81 15.54 11.05
CA LYS A 61 -9.11 14.82 12.14
C LYS A 61 -7.85 14.14 11.64
N ILE A 62 -6.85 14.96 11.31
CA ILE A 62 -5.60 14.53 10.66
C ILE A 62 -4.82 13.52 11.50
N GLU A 63 -4.71 13.76 12.81
CA GLU A 63 -4.01 12.84 13.72
C GLU A 63 -4.71 11.48 13.81
N SER A 64 -6.05 11.45 13.86
CA SER A 64 -6.80 10.20 13.86
C SER A 64 -6.68 9.46 12.52
N LEU A 65 -6.70 10.18 11.40
CA LEU A 65 -6.47 9.60 10.08
C LEU A 65 -5.08 8.97 9.99
N ARG A 66 -4.05 9.67 10.49
CA ARG A 66 -2.69 9.14 10.57
C ARG A 66 -2.64 7.86 11.39
N GLN A 67 -3.25 7.83 12.57
CA GLN A 67 -3.31 6.62 13.40
C GLN A 67 -3.94 5.45 12.64
N ILE A 68 -5.09 5.66 12.00
CA ILE A 68 -5.77 4.62 11.21
C ILE A 68 -4.86 4.08 10.09
N ILE A 69 -4.11 4.94 9.40
CA ILE A 69 -3.17 4.51 8.35
C ILE A 69 -2.02 3.67 8.94
N TYR A 70 -1.46 4.08 10.07
CA TYR A 70 -0.36 3.35 10.72
C TYR A 70 -0.82 2.00 11.28
N ASP A 71 -2.00 1.95 11.89
CA ASP A 71 -2.60 0.71 12.39
C ASP A 71 -2.94 -0.22 11.23
N ALA A 72 -3.58 0.30 10.17
CA ALA A 72 -3.87 -0.48 8.97
C ALA A 72 -2.60 -1.05 8.33
N GLY A 73 -1.50 -0.29 8.27
CA GLY A 73 -0.24 -0.77 7.72
C GLY A 73 0.54 -1.75 8.63
N ARG A 74 0.09 -1.95 9.88
CA ARG A 74 0.55 -3.02 10.78
C ARG A 74 -0.34 -4.25 10.70
N GLU A 75 -1.65 -4.04 10.61
CA GLU A 75 -2.67 -5.08 10.55
C GLU A 75 -2.74 -5.76 9.17
N TYR A 76 -2.46 -4.99 8.11
CA TYR A 76 -2.62 -5.43 6.73
C TYR A 76 -1.31 -5.38 5.94
N PRO A 77 -1.15 -6.26 4.95
CA PRO A 77 -0.06 -6.21 3.99
C PRO A 77 -0.08 -4.90 3.18
N ARG A 78 1.07 -4.23 3.10
CA ARG A 78 1.23 -2.93 2.43
C ARG A 78 0.79 -2.94 0.96
N PRO A 79 1.11 -3.98 0.14
CA PRO A 79 0.60 -4.05 -1.23
C PRO A 79 -0.93 -4.02 -1.30
N GLU A 80 -1.60 -4.78 -0.44
CA GLU A 80 -3.07 -4.84 -0.45
C GLU A 80 -3.71 -3.55 0.08
N LEU A 81 -3.11 -2.94 1.11
CA LEU A 81 -3.56 -1.65 1.62
C LEU A 81 -3.49 -0.57 0.54
N VAL A 82 -2.39 -0.52 -0.23
CA VAL A 82 -2.22 0.43 -1.34
C VAL A 82 -3.27 0.20 -2.43
N THR A 83 -3.42 -1.04 -2.91
CA THR A 83 -4.33 -1.36 -4.02
C THR A 83 -5.80 -1.24 -3.64
N ASN A 84 -6.20 -1.70 -2.46
CA ASN A 84 -7.60 -1.82 -2.08
C ASN A 84 -8.12 -0.67 -1.22
N VAL A 85 -7.26 0.21 -0.69
CA VAL A 85 -7.68 1.30 0.22
C VAL A 85 -7.12 2.63 -0.23
N LEU A 86 -5.79 2.78 -0.30
CA LEU A 86 -5.16 4.08 -0.51
C LEU A 86 -5.42 4.64 -1.91
N ARG A 87 -5.18 3.87 -2.98
CA ARG A 87 -5.48 4.30 -4.36
C ARG A 87 -6.99 4.57 -4.57
N PRO A 88 -7.91 3.68 -4.14
CA PRO A 88 -9.35 3.95 -4.22
C PRO A 88 -9.79 5.19 -3.43
N LEU A 89 -9.22 5.43 -2.23
CA LEU A 89 -9.53 6.61 -1.42
C LEU A 89 -9.11 7.89 -2.14
N ARG A 90 -7.90 7.93 -2.71
CA ARG A 90 -7.40 9.06 -3.51
C ARG A 90 -8.26 9.34 -4.74
N SER A 91 -8.76 8.29 -5.40
CA SER A 91 -9.66 8.42 -6.55
C SER A 91 -11.06 8.91 -6.17
N GLN A 92 -11.52 8.67 -4.94
CA GLN A 92 -12.82 9.17 -4.46
C GLN A 92 -12.80 10.67 -4.15
N ILE A 93 -11.63 11.20 -3.79
CA ILE A 93 -11.44 12.60 -3.40
C ILE A 93 -11.24 13.51 -4.65
N SER A 94 -11.23 12.96 -5.87
CA SER A 94 -10.94 13.72 -7.10
C SER A 94 -12.13 14.49 -7.69
N ALA A 95 -13.09 14.95 -6.89
CA ALA A 95 -14.13 15.86 -7.35
C ALA A 95 -13.52 17.25 -7.60
N ASN A 96 -13.91 17.93 -8.69
CA ASN A 96 -13.37 19.22 -9.16
C ASN A 96 -13.77 20.43 -8.26
N VAL A 97 -13.65 20.27 -6.94
CA VAL A 97 -14.02 21.24 -5.92
C VAL A 97 -12.77 21.56 -5.11
N ALA A 98 -12.49 22.85 -4.88
CA ALA A 98 -11.27 23.30 -4.20
C ALA A 98 -11.05 22.62 -2.82
N ALA A 99 -12.12 22.37 -2.07
CA ALA A 99 -12.06 21.64 -0.80
C ALA A 99 -11.55 20.20 -0.96
N ALA A 100 -11.93 19.52 -2.04
CA ALA A 100 -11.52 18.14 -2.31
C ALA A 100 -10.02 18.08 -2.70
N MET A 101 -9.52 19.08 -3.44
CA MET A 101 -8.08 19.22 -3.72
C MET A 101 -7.27 19.36 -2.43
N THR A 102 -7.70 20.23 -1.50
CA THR A 102 -7.03 20.38 -0.20
C THR A 102 -7.02 19.09 0.61
N LEU A 103 -8.14 18.36 0.66
CA LEU A 103 -8.21 17.07 1.35
C LEU A 103 -7.29 16.03 0.70
N ARG A 104 -7.13 16.06 -0.64
CA ARG A 104 -6.19 15.20 -1.36
C ARG A 104 -4.75 15.48 -1.00
N GLU A 105 -4.34 16.75 -0.97
CA GLU A 105 -2.99 17.15 -0.55
C GLU A 105 -2.69 16.76 0.91
N ILE A 106 -3.67 16.93 1.81
CA ILE A 106 -3.54 16.50 3.21
C ILE A 106 -3.34 14.99 3.29
N LEU A 107 -4.17 14.22 2.58
CA LEU A 107 -4.04 12.76 2.53
C LEU A 107 -2.65 12.37 1.99
N ASP A 108 -2.24 12.95 0.88
CA ASP A 108 -0.97 12.66 0.21
C ASP A 108 0.22 12.98 1.14
N GLY A 109 0.17 14.08 1.88
CA GLY A 109 1.19 14.41 2.89
C GLY A 109 1.32 13.35 3.99
N ILE A 110 0.20 12.82 4.48
CA ILE A 110 0.21 11.74 5.49
C ILE A 110 0.77 10.44 4.89
N LEU A 111 0.41 10.12 3.65
CA LEU A 111 0.87 8.92 2.96
C LEU A 111 2.38 8.97 2.68
N ILE A 112 2.90 10.13 2.27
CA ILE A 112 4.34 10.36 2.10
C ILE A 112 5.06 10.18 3.44
N ALA A 113 4.55 10.78 4.51
CA ALA A 113 5.14 10.66 5.86
C ALA A 113 5.15 9.20 6.36
N TYR A 114 4.05 8.47 6.16
CA TYR A 114 3.95 7.06 6.53
C TYR A 114 4.92 6.20 5.73
N THR A 115 4.97 6.40 4.40
CA THR A 115 5.91 5.67 3.53
C THR A 115 7.35 5.95 3.93
N SER A 116 7.69 7.22 4.19
CA SER A 116 9.03 7.62 4.65
C SER A 116 9.42 6.91 5.96
N PHE A 117 8.48 6.80 6.89
CA PHE A 117 8.68 6.05 8.13
C PHE A 117 8.95 4.56 7.88
N CYS A 118 8.23 3.93 6.97
CA CYS A 118 8.46 2.52 6.60
C CYS A 118 9.83 2.32 5.92
N LEU A 119 10.21 3.21 5.01
CA LEU A 119 11.50 3.16 4.32
C LEU A 119 12.68 3.31 5.29
N GLU A 120 12.56 4.20 6.28
CA GLU A 120 13.58 4.39 7.31
C GLU A 120 13.76 3.12 8.18
N GLY A 121 12.66 2.39 8.43
CA GLY A 121 12.71 1.08 9.06
C GLY A 121 13.50 0.06 8.23
N ASP A 122 13.27 0.05 6.92
CA ASP A 122 13.87 -0.89 5.97
C ASP A 122 15.35 -0.60 5.66
N LYS A 123 15.85 0.63 5.87
CA LYS A 123 17.29 0.95 5.75
C LYS A 123 18.17 0.05 6.61
N LYS A 124 17.63 -0.47 7.72
CA LYS A 124 18.34 -1.35 8.64
C LYS A 124 18.34 -2.82 8.19
N ALA A 125 17.63 -3.16 7.11
CA ALA A 125 17.59 -4.52 6.61
C ALA A 125 18.94 -4.95 5.97
N PRO A 126 19.32 -6.23 6.08
CA PRO A 126 20.56 -6.76 5.49
C PRO A 126 20.47 -7.09 3.98
N GLY A 127 19.44 -6.61 3.26
CA GLY A 127 19.23 -6.95 1.84
C GLY A 127 19.65 -5.88 0.83
N ASP A 128 19.27 -6.12 -0.44
CA ASP A 128 19.68 -5.33 -1.61
C ASP A 128 19.11 -3.91 -1.64
N ASN A 129 19.86 -3.01 -2.27
CA ASN A 129 19.42 -1.63 -2.55
C ASN A 129 18.56 -1.59 -3.81
N ILE A 130 17.35 -1.07 -3.69
CA ILE A 130 16.40 -0.84 -4.79
C ILE A 130 16.21 0.66 -4.96
N LEU A 131 16.42 1.14 -6.18
CA LEU A 131 16.16 2.52 -6.56
C LEU A 131 14.82 2.61 -7.28
N ILE A 132 13.91 3.44 -6.80
CA ILE A 132 12.62 3.71 -7.45
C ILE A 132 12.64 5.15 -7.98
N SER A 133 12.51 5.29 -9.30
CA SER A 133 12.42 6.57 -9.99
C SER A 133 11.10 6.64 -10.76
N GLY A 134 10.44 7.78 -10.66
CA GLY A 134 9.31 8.14 -11.51
C GLY A 134 9.80 8.82 -12.77
N TRP A 135 9.27 8.46 -13.93
CA TRP A 135 9.48 9.20 -15.17
C TRP A 135 8.17 9.86 -15.57
N HIS A 136 8.15 11.18 -15.68
CA HIS A 136 6.99 11.95 -16.17
C HIS A 136 5.68 11.64 -15.41
N LEU A 137 5.75 11.66 -14.07
CA LEU A 137 4.59 11.39 -13.21
C LEU A 137 3.62 12.57 -13.22
N ASN A 138 2.37 12.30 -13.61
CA ASN A 138 1.26 13.25 -13.44
C ASN A 138 0.83 13.40 -11.97
N ASP A 139 1.21 12.44 -11.12
CA ASP A 139 0.89 12.39 -9.70
C ASP A 139 2.14 12.05 -8.88
N PRO A 140 2.69 13.01 -8.11
CA PRO A 140 3.92 12.80 -7.36
C PRO A 140 3.75 11.81 -6.20
N CYS A 141 2.54 11.55 -5.71
CA CYS A 141 2.33 10.61 -4.61
C CYS A 141 2.34 9.14 -5.06
N GLU A 142 2.10 8.85 -6.35
CA GLU A 142 2.09 7.46 -6.85
C GLU A 142 3.44 6.76 -6.70
N ILE A 143 4.56 7.48 -6.80
CA ILE A 143 5.89 6.90 -6.54
C ILE A 143 6.03 6.43 -5.09
N TRP A 144 5.43 7.16 -4.15
CA TRP A 144 5.44 6.82 -2.73
C TRP A 144 4.53 5.63 -2.45
N LEU A 145 3.37 5.57 -3.09
CA LEU A 145 2.50 4.39 -2.99
C LEU A 145 3.17 3.14 -3.57
N GLU A 146 3.87 3.26 -4.70
CA GLU A 146 4.63 2.16 -5.27
C GLU A 146 5.76 1.72 -4.33
N ALA A 147 6.51 2.67 -3.77
CA ALA A 147 7.54 2.37 -2.78
C ALA A 147 6.96 1.66 -1.54
N LEU A 148 5.80 2.12 -1.06
CA LEU A 148 5.11 1.52 0.08
C LEU A 148 4.76 0.05 -0.16
N THR A 149 4.34 -0.33 -1.37
CA THR A 149 4.07 -1.74 -1.71
C THR A 149 5.30 -2.64 -1.55
N ARG A 150 6.51 -2.08 -1.62
CA ARG A 150 7.78 -2.81 -1.58
C ARG A 150 8.43 -2.82 -0.19
N THR A 151 7.93 -1.99 0.72
CA THR A 151 8.41 -1.96 2.11
C THR A 151 8.16 -3.27 2.85
N GLY A 152 9.05 -3.62 3.79
CA GLY A 152 8.98 -4.82 4.62
C GLY A 152 9.43 -6.11 3.93
N GLN A 153 10.01 -6.03 2.73
CA GLN A 153 10.53 -7.19 1.97
C GLN A 153 12.05 -7.41 2.16
N GLY A 154 12.68 -6.68 3.09
CA GLY A 154 14.12 -6.80 3.38
C GLY A 154 15.03 -6.02 2.42
N HIS A 155 14.46 -5.22 1.51
CA HIS A 155 15.20 -4.36 0.60
C HIS A 155 15.36 -2.95 1.16
N ARG A 156 16.49 -2.30 0.89
CA ARG A 156 16.70 -0.88 1.16
C ARG A 156 16.20 -0.09 -0.03
N ILE A 157 15.16 0.71 0.15
CA ILE A 157 14.52 1.41 -0.96
C ILE A 157 14.88 2.89 -0.89
N ASP A 158 15.49 3.39 -1.96
CA ASP A 158 15.76 4.81 -2.18
C ASP A 158 14.80 5.35 -3.25
N ILE A 159 14.09 6.43 -2.93
CA ILE A 159 13.18 7.11 -3.86
C ILE A 159 13.92 8.28 -4.49
N LEU A 160 13.97 8.30 -5.81
CA LEU A 160 14.35 9.48 -6.59
C LEU A 160 13.06 10.17 -7.08
N PRO A 161 12.58 11.21 -6.39
CA PRO A 161 11.56 12.08 -6.97
C PRO A 161 12.14 12.68 -8.25
N VAL A 162 11.39 12.56 -9.35
CA VAL A 162 11.72 12.98 -10.73
C VAL A 162 12.94 13.91 -10.84
N LEU A 163 13.96 13.48 -11.59
CA LEU A 163 14.89 14.40 -12.24
C LEU A 163 14.07 15.17 -13.28
N SER A 164 13.65 16.39 -12.93
CA SER A 164 13.29 17.36 -13.97
C SER A 164 14.51 17.46 -14.86
N LEU A 165 14.48 16.84 -16.04
CA LEU A 165 15.40 17.16 -17.11
C LEU A 165 15.21 18.65 -17.38
N ILE A 166 16.00 19.48 -16.72
CA ILE A 166 16.25 20.84 -17.19
C ILE A 166 16.79 20.61 -18.59
N PRO A 167 16.13 21.11 -19.66
CA PRO A 167 16.70 21.00 -20.99
C PRO A 167 18.05 21.71 -20.94
N PHE A 168 19.12 20.94 -21.09
CA PHE A 168 20.46 21.46 -21.22
C PHE A 168 20.46 22.25 -22.53
N CYS A 169 20.32 23.57 -22.47
CA CYS A 169 20.55 24.44 -23.61
C CYS A 169 22.08 24.59 -23.76
N PRO A 170 22.72 24.01 -24.77
CA PRO A 170 24.07 24.44 -25.13
C PRO A 170 23.98 25.86 -25.69
N GLY A 171 24.69 26.80 -25.04
CA GLY A 171 24.90 28.16 -25.53
C GLY A 171 25.96 28.22 -26.62
#